data_AF-A0A2S8PDT5-F1
#
_entry.id   AF-A0A2S8PDT5-F1
#
_cell.length_a   1.000
_cell.length_b   1.000
_cell.length_c   1.000
_cell.angle_alpha   90.00
_cell.angle_beta   90.00
_cell.angle_gamma   90.00
#
_symmetry.space_group_name_H-M   'P 1'
#
loop_
_entity.id
_entity.type
_entity.pdbx_description
1 polymer ?
#
loop_
_entity_poly.entity_id
_entity_poly.type
_entity_poly.pdbx_seq_one_letter_code
_entity_poly.pdbx_strand_id
1 'polypeptide(L)'
;MGLGRIYRNYFKNNMFMRILLIFTIIAILTIVILSYLMFSSLSQSIVEKELNNQKAAMENVSRYLDQRYQSVENIARDMYRNEMLFSNISFLMEHPYSQYVQHRMDQFYNETNNDSTDPLLYFQQVMDENGDIRNIMLYSSEKQFLSVFKPNKQYKQLTTDMTHSYIPDVMAMDYKGITAPNYWIRKAADQWAPELYA
;
A
#
# COMPACT_ATOMS: atom_id res chain seq x y z
N MET A 1 28.48 -64.87 22.89
CA MET A 1 27.99 -66.21 22.50
C MET A 1 26.49 -66.36 22.80
N GLY A 2 25.59 -65.81 21.99
CA GLY A 2 24.14 -65.86 22.30
C GLY A 2 23.21 -65.86 21.09
N LEU A 3 23.52 -65.07 20.07
CA LEU A 3 22.64 -64.89 18.90
C LEU A 3 22.34 -66.19 18.13
N GLY A 4 23.34 -67.05 17.92
CA GLY A 4 23.16 -68.32 17.19
C GLY A 4 22.34 -69.38 17.94
N ARG A 5 22.39 -69.42 19.28
CA ARG A 5 21.55 -70.32 20.09
C ARG A 5 20.11 -69.83 20.16
N ILE A 6 19.91 -68.52 20.30
CA ILE A 6 18.57 -67.89 20.33
C ILE A 6 17.86 -68.12 18.99
N TYR A 7 18.55 -67.90 17.87
CA TYR A 7 18.01 -68.18 16.53
C TYR A 7 17.61 -69.66 16.35
N ARG A 8 18.44 -70.60 16.83
CA ARG A 8 18.16 -72.02 16.64
C ARG A 8 17.03 -72.53 17.53
N ASN A 9 16.93 -72.06 18.78
CA ASN A 9 15.88 -72.48 19.72
C ASN A 9 14.52 -71.79 19.47
N TYR A 10 14.51 -70.48 19.22
CA TYR A 10 13.25 -69.73 19.08
C TYR A 10 12.77 -69.59 17.63
N PHE A 11 13.68 -69.65 16.65
CA PHE A 11 13.38 -69.30 15.26
C PHE A 11 13.35 -70.49 14.31
N LYS A 12 14.32 -71.41 14.43
CA LYS A 12 14.42 -72.58 13.55
C LYS A 12 13.42 -73.68 13.91
N ASN A 13 13.12 -73.84 15.21
CA ASN A 13 12.25 -74.91 15.71
C ASN A 13 10.78 -74.48 15.89
N ASN A 14 10.49 -73.18 15.90
CA ASN A 14 9.16 -72.67 16.22
C ASN A 14 8.57 -71.89 15.03
N MET A 15 7.78 -72.60 14.21
CA MET A 15 7.17 -72.06 12.98
C MET A 15 6.35 -70.79 13.24
N PHE A 16 5.70 -70.70 14.41
CA PHE A 16 4.92 -69.52 14.82
C PHE A 16 5.77 -68.25 14.94
N MET A 17 6.92 -68.32 15.62
CA MET A 17 7.80 -67.15 15.77
C MET A 17 8.38 -66.67 14.43
N ARG A 18 8.64 -67.59 13.51
CA ARG A 18 9.15 -67.25 12.17
C ARG A 18 8.10 -66.48 11.35
N ILE A 19 6.84 -66.91 11.38
CA ILE A 19 5.73 -66.22 10.70
C ILE A 19 5.46 -64.87 11.35
N LEU A 20 5.42 -64.82 12.69
CA LEU A 20 5.19 -63.58 13.44
C LEU A 20 6.25 -62.54 13.13
N LEU A 21 7.54 -62.93 13.06
CA LEU A 21 8.59 -61.96 12.79
C LEU A 21 8.55 -61.44 11.34
N ILE A 22 8.26 -62.29 10.35
CA ILE A 22 8.05 -61.85 8.96
C ILE A 22 6.89 -60.86 8.88
N PHE A 23 5.78 -61.15 9.56
CA PHE A 23 4.63 -60.25 9.61
C PHE A 23 5.01 -58.90 10.24
N THR A 24 5.74 -58.90 11.35
CA THR A 24 6.19 -57.64 11.98
C THR A 24 7.15 -56.85 11.10
N ILE A 25 8.05 -57.50 10.36
CA ILE A 25 8.97 -56.83 9.43
C ILE A 25 8.16 -56.16 8.30
N ILE A 26 7.22 -56.89 7.71
CA ILE A 26 6.36 -56.35 6.65
C ILE A 26 5.53 -55.19 7.19
N ALA A 27 4.94 -55.31 8.38
CA ALA A 27 4.16 -54.26 9.02
C ALA A 27 5.00 -53.00 9.32
N ILE A 28 6.24 -53.15 9.78
CA ILE A 28 7.14 -52.01 10.01
C ILE A 28 7.49 -51.33 8.68
N LEU A 29 7.83 -52.11 7.65
CA LEU A 29 8.16 -51.57 6.33
C LEU A 29 6.98 -50.82 5.70
N THR A 30 5.76 -51.35 5.81
CA THR A 30 4.57 -50.67 5.28
C THR A 30 4.31 -49.36 6.02
N ILE A 31 4.45 -49.33 7.35
CA ILE A 31 4.31 -48.09 8.13
C ILE A 31 5.34 -47.04 7.70
N VAL A 32 6.60 -47.42 7.50
CA VAL A 32 7.67 -46.50 7.07
C VAL A 32 7.40 -45.94 5.68
N ILE A 33 7.03 -46.79 4.72
CA ILE A 33 6.71 -46.37 3.35
C ILE A 33 5.50 -45.44 3.35
N LEU A 34 4.44 -45.80 4.08
CA LEU A 34 3.24 -44.99 4.18
C LEU A 34 3.54 -43.63 4.82
N SER A 35 4.34 -43.61 5.88
CA SER A 35 4.77 -42.38 6.56
C SER A 35 5.53 -41.45 5.62
N TYR A 36 6.46 -41.99 4.82
CA TYR A 36 7.23 -41.20 3.86
C TYR A 36 6.33 -40.62 2.74
N LEU A 37 5.42 -41.43 2.18
CA LEU A 37 4.47 -40.97 1.17
C LEU A 37 3.56 -39.87 1.73
N MET A 38 3.08 -40.04 2.97
CA MET A 38 2.22 -39.05 3.60
C MET A 38 2.97 -37.74 3.83
N PHE A 39 4.21 -37.80 4.32
CA PHE A 39 5.05 -36.62 4.53
C PHE A 39 5.29 -35.84 3.22
N SER A 40 5.65 -36.54 2.14
CA SER A 40 5.88 -35.91 0.84
C SER A 40 4.61 -35.25 0.29
N SER A 41 3.48 -35.95 0.35
CA SER A 41 2.20 -35.43 -0.18
C SER A 41 1.69 -34.25 0.65
N LEU A 42 1.71 -34.35 1.99
CA LEU A 42 1.26 -33.28 2.87
C LEU A 42 2.17 -32.05 2.79
N SER A 43 3.50 -32.24 2.73
CA SER A 43 4.44 -31.13 2.63
C SER A 43 4.20 -30.32 1.35
N GLN A 44 3.97 -30.98 0.22
CA GLN A 44 3.67 -30.30 -1.05
C GLN A 44 2.34 -29.54 -0.97
N SER A 45 1.28 -30.18 -0.48
CA SER A 45 -0.04 -29.54 -0.37
C SER A 45 -0.06 -28.34 0.59
N ILE A 46 0.69 -28.41 1.71
CA ILE A 46 0.79 -27.29 2.66
C ILE A 46 1.55 -26.12 2.03
N VAL A 47 2.68 -26.39 1.38
CA VAL A 47 3.49 -25.34 0.74
C VAL A 47 2.72 -24.67 -0.41
N GLU A 48 2.06 -25.45 -1.26
CA GLU A 48 1.23 -24.89 -2.34
C GLU A 48 0.06 -24.07 -1.82
N LYS A 49 -0.61 -24.53 -0.76
CA LYS A 49 -1.71 -23.78 -0.14
C LYS A 49 -1.23 -22.44 0.41
N GLU A 50 -0.07 -22.43 1.08
CA GLU A 50 0.50 -21.20 1.63
C GLU A 50 0.92 -20.24 0.51
N LEU A 51 1.60 -20.73 -0.54
CA LEU A 51 1.97 -19.92 -1.70
C LEU A 51 0.74 -19.33 -2.40
N ASN A 52 -0.31 -20.12 -2.59
CA ASN A 52 -1.55 -19.66 -3.21
C ASN A 52 -2.26 -18.60 -2.35
N ASN A 53 -2.29 -18.76 -1.02
CA ASN A 53 -2.84 -17.76 -0.12
C ASN A 53 -2.04 -16.45 -0.18
N GLN A 54 -0.72 -16.52 -0.14
CA GLN A 54 0.15 -15.34 -0.24
C GLN A 54 0.01 -14.66 -1.60
N LYS A 55 -0.08 -15.43 -2.69
CA LYS A 55 -0.33 -14.88 -4.03
C LYS A 55 -1.67 -14.17 -4.10
N ALA A 56 -2.74 -14.76 -3.59
CA ALA A 56 -4.06 -14.13 -3.54
C ALA A 56 -4.05 -12.84 -2.71
N ALA A 57 -3.36 -12.83 -1.56
CA ALA A 57 -3.18 -11.63 -0.76
C ALA A 57 -2.42 -10.54 -1.53
N MET A 58 -1.33 -10.90 -2.22
CA MET A 58 -0.54 -9.98 -3.03
C MET A 58 -1.33 -9.41 -4.21
N GLU A 59 -2.12 -10.25 -4.90
CA GLU A 59 -3.00 -9.81 -6.00
C GLU A 59 -4.06 -8.81 -5.51
N ASN A 60 -4.60 -9.03 -4.31
CA ASN A 60 -5.54 -8.09 -3.70
C ASN A 60 -4.87 -6.75 -3.36
N VAL A 61 -3.65 -6.77 -2.81
CA VAL A 61 -2.86 -5.57 -2.55
C VAL A 61 -2.52 -4.83 -3.84
N SER A 62 -2.06 -5.54 -4.87
CA SER A 62 -1.77 -4.98 -6.19
C SER A 62 -3.00 -4.30 -6.79
N ARG A 63 -4.15 -4.99 -6.78
CA ARG A 63 -5.41 -4.43 -7.30
C ARG A 63 -5.83 -3.19 -6.53
N TYR A 64 -5.68 -3.19 -5.20
CA TYR A 64 -5.97 -2.02 -4.38
C TYR A 64 -5.06 -0.85 -4.76
N LEU A 65 -3.74 -1.07 -4.89
CA LEU A 65 -2.80 -0.03 -5.30
C LEU A 65 -3.09 0.50 -6.70
N ASP A 66 -3.41 -0.36 -7.66
CA ASP A 66 -3.76 0.03 -9.03
C ASP A 66 -5.04 0.88 -9.06
N GLN A 67 -6.06 0.49 -8.31
CA GLN A 67 -7.30 1.27 -8.18
C GLN A 67 -7.03 2.65 -7.57
N ARG A 68 -6.14 2.73 -6.58
CA ARG A 68 -5.76 4.01 -5.95
C ARG A 68 -4.96 4.87 -6.91
N TYR A 69 -4.03 4.30 -7.64
CA TYR A 69 -3.28 5.02 -8.67
C TYR A 69 -4.23 5.62 -9.73
N GLN A 70 -5.16 4.81 -10.24
CA GLN A 70 -6.18 5.27 -11.19
C GLN A 70 -7.08 6.37 -10.61
N SER A 71 -7.46 6.27 -9.32
CA SER A 71 -8.24 7.30 -8.63
C SER A 71 -7.49 8.63 -8.57
N VAL A 72 -6.22 8.63 -8.16
CA VAL A 72 -5.39 9.86 -8.14
C VAL A 72 -5.22 10.45 -9.54
N GLU A 73 -5.00 9.60 -10.55
CA GLU A 73 -4.88 10.04 -11.93
C GLU A 73 -6.20 10.67 -12.43
N ASN A 74 -7.35 10.11 -12.06
CA ASN A 74 -8.66 10.66 -12.40
C ASN A 74 -8.89 12.02 -11.72
N ILE A 75 -8.54 12.16 -10.43
CA ILE A 75 -8.61 13.46 -9.72
C ILE A 75 -7.79 14.51 -10.48
N ALA A 76 -6.55 14.17 -10.85
CA ALA A 76 -5.70 15.08 -11.63
C ALA A 76 -6.33 15.43 -12.99
N ARG A 77 -6.84 14.43 -13.73
CA ARG A 77 -7.52 14.68 -15.02
C ARG A 77 -8.76 15.55 -14.88
N ASP A 78 -9.57 15.33 -13.84
CA ASP A 78 -10.79 16.10 -13.58
C ASP A 78 -10.48 17.57 -13.28
N MET A 79 -9.39 17.84 -12.55
CA MET A 79 -8.87 19.20 -12.36
C MET A 79 -8.53 19.87 -13.70
N TYR A 80 -7.81 19.20 -14.59
CA TYR A 80 -7.40 19.77 -15.88
C TYR A 80 -8.55 19.90 -16.88
N ARG A 81 -9.58 19.05 -16.80
CA ARG A 81 -10.72 19.05 -17.73
C ARG A 81 -11.65 20.24 -17.50
N ASN A 82 -11.80 20.69 -16.26
CA ASN A 82 -12.64 21.84 -15.93
C ASN A 82 -11.80 23.13 -16.04
N GLU A 83 -11.92 23.82 -17.17
CA GLU A 83 -11.14 25.04 -17.47
C GLU A 83 -11.28 26.13 -16.40
N MET A 84 -12.49 26.32 -15.84
CA MET A 84 -12.73 27.30 -14.78
C MET A 84 -12.04 26.88 -13.46
N LEU A 85 -12.18 25.62 -13.07
CA LEU A 85 -11.51 25.09 -11.88
C LEU A 85 -9.99 25.16 -12.04
N PHE A 86 -9.46 24.75 -13.19
CA PHE A 86 -8.03 24.82 -13.48
C PHE A 86 -7.50 26.25 -13.41
N SER A 87 -8.23 27.22 -14.00
CA SER A 87 -7.89 28.64 -13.92
C SER A 87 -7.85 29.14 -12.47
N ASN A 88 -8.87 28.80 -11.67
CA ASN A 88 -8.93 29.20 -10.26
C ASN A 88 -7.83 28.53 -9.41
N ILE A 89 -7.50 27.27 -9.68
CA ILE A 89 -6.36 26.56 -9.05
C ILE A 89 -5.05 27.26 -9.42
N SER A 90 -4.87 27.59 -10.69
CA SER A 90 -3.66 28.29 -11.16
C SER A 90 -3.53 29.66 -10.50
N PHE A 91 -4.61 30.42 -10.40
CA PHE A 91 -4.63 31.70 -9.69
C PHE A 91 -4.22 31.56 -8.22
N LEU A 92 -4.75 30.54 -7.52
CA LEU A 92 -4.38 30.22 -6.14
C LEU A 92 -2.89 29.86 -5.99
N MET A 93 -2.29 29.24 -7.00
CA MET A 93 -0.87 28.87 -7.00
C MET A 93 0.05 30.04 -7.35
N GLU A 94 -0.43 31.00 -8.14
CA GLU A 94 0.35 32.16 -8.59
C GLU A 94 0.31 33.34 -7.61
N HIS A 95 -0.72 33.40 -6.76
CA HIS A 95 -0.97 34.54 -5.88
C HIS A 95 -1.01 34.15 -4.40
N PRO A 96 -0.69 35.09 -3.48
CA PRO A 96 -0.93 34.89 -2.06
C PRO A 96 -2.42 34.68 -1.77
N TYR A 97 -2.71 33.89 -0.74
CA TYR A 97 -4.07 33.53 -0.36
C TYR A 97 -4.99 34.75 -0.15
N SER A 98 -4.47 35.85 0.38
CA SER A 98 -5.24 37.09 0.55
C SER A 98 -5.76 37.65 -0.78
N GLN A 99 -4.94 37.60 -1.83
CA GLN A 99 -5.34 38.05 -3.17
C GLN A 99 -6.30 37.06 -3.83
N TYR A 100 -6.11 35.77 -3.59
CA TYR A 100 -7.07 34.74 -4.00
C TYR A 100 -8.46 34.95 -3.39
N VAL A 101 -8.55 35.19 -2.08
CA VAL A 101 -9.84 35.45 -1.40
C VAL A 101 -10.52 36.69 -1.98
N GLN A 102 -9.76 37.75 -2.26
CA GLN A 102 -10.29 38.95 -2.89
C GLN A 102 -10.80 38.68 -4.31
N HIS A 103 -10.00 37.99 -5.13
CA HIS A 103 -10.38 37.59 -6.48
C HIS A 103 -11.67 36.75 -6.50
N ARG A 104 -11.81 35.82 -5.54
CA ARG A 104 -13.02 35.01 -5.39
C ARG A 104 -14.23 35.83 -4.94
N MET A 105 -14.03 36.78 -4.03
CA MET A 105 -15.10 37.67 -3.61
C MET A 105 -15.61 38.50 -4.79
N ASP A 106 -14.71 39.06 -5.58
CA ASP A 106 -15.05 39.82 -6.78
C ASP A 106 -15.74 38.95 -7.85
N GLN A 107 -15.30 37.70 -8.04
CA GLN A 107 -15.98 36.75 -8.92
C GLN A 107 -17.38 36.37 -8.41
N PHE A 108 -17.54 36.13 -7.11
CA PHE A 108 -18.84 35.79 -6.52
C PHE A 108 -19.88 36.90 -6.69
N TYR A 109 -19.45 38.17 -6.66
CA TYR A 109 -20.33 39.30 -6.94
C TYR A 109 -20.69 39.46 -8.43
N ASN A 110 -19.83 38.98 -9.34
CA ASN A 110 -19.99 39.16 -10.78
C ASN A 110 -20.59 37.94 -11.50
N GLU A 111 -20.46 36.74 -10.95
CA GLU A 111 -20.93 35.48 -11.53
C GLU A 111 -21.95 34.79 -10.61
N THR A 112 -23.04 34.31 -11.20
CA THR A 112 -24.12 33.63 -10.45
C THR A 112 -23.76 32.16 -10.24
N ASN A 113 -23.43 31.78 -9.00
CA ASN A 113 -23.43 30.42 -8.47
C ASN A 113 -22.67 29.35 -9.27
N ASN A 114 -21.38 29.16 -8.99
CA ASN A 114 -20.77 27.85 -9.26
C ASN A 114 -19.71 27.48 -8.21
N ASP A 115 -20.19 27.00 -7.05
CA ASP A 115 -19.35 26.50 -5.94
C ASP A 115 -18.41 25.36 -6.37
N SER A 116 -18.78 24.62 -7.42
CA SER A 116 -18.00 23.53 -8.03
C SER A 116 -16.76 23.99 -8.79
N THR A 117 -16.53 25.30 -8.90
CA THR A 117 -15.30 25.88 -9.48
C THR A 117 -14.33 26.38 -8.41
N ASP A 118 -14.68 26.29 -7.13
CA ASP A 118 -13.83 26.71 -6.03
C ASP A 118 -12.78 25.63 -5.70
N PRO A 119 -11.47 25.92 -5.88
CA PRO A 119 -10.39 24.99 -5.52
C PRO A 119 -10.49 24.47 -4.08
N LEU A 120 -10.83 25.31 -3.09
CA LEU A 120 -10.85 24.90 -1.69
C LEU A 120 -11.97 23.91 -1.43
N LEU A 121 -13.17 24.19 -1.96
CA LEU A 121 -14.32 23.28 -1.83
C LEU A 121 -14.10 22.00 -2.62
N TYR A 122 -13.53 22.09 -3.82
CA TYR A 122 -13.18 20.93 -4.63
C TYR A 122 -12.22 19.99 -3.90
N PHE A 123 -11.08 20.49 -3.40
CA PHE A 123 -10.13 19.62 -2.68
C PHE A 123 -10.70 19.10 -1.37
N GLN A 124 -11.57 19.86 -0.71
CA GLN A 124 -12.27 19.36 0.45
C GLN A 124 -13.20 18.20 0.09
N GLN A 125 -14.01 18.35 -0.96
CA GLN A 125 -14.89 17.27 -1.44
C GLN A 125 -14.07 16.04 -1.84
N VAL A 126 -12.95 16.21 -2.54
CA VAL A 126 -12.05 15.10 -2.90
C VAL A 126 -11.53 14.38 -1.65
N MET A 127 -11.13 15.10 -0.61
CA MET A 127 -10.68 14.49 0.66
C MET A 127 -11.84 13.85 1.45
N ASP A 128 -13.04 14.44 1.41
CA ASP A 128 -14.23 13.92 2.09
C ASP A 128 -14.71 12.62 1.41
N GLU A 129 -14.64 12.53 0.07
CA GLU A 129 -14.94 11.33 -0.71
C GLU A 129 -13.85 10.26 -0.58
N ASN A 130 -12.59 10.67 -0.39
CA ASN A 130 -11.44 9.78 -0.25
C ASN A 130 -10.82 9.93 1.15
N GLY A 131 -11.49 9.37 2.17
CA GLY A 131 -11.07 9.48 3.57
C GLY A 131 -9.69 8.89 3.91
N ASP A 132 -9.06 8.19 2.97
CA ASP A 132 -7.67 7.75 3.03
C ASP A 132 -6.65 8.83 2.62
N ILE A 133 -7.07 9.86 1.89
CA ILE A 133 -6.24 11.01 1.55
C ILE A 133 -6.07 11.90 2.78
N ARG A 134 -4.84 11.92 3.32
CA ARG A 134 -4.53 12.69 4.53
C ARG A 134 -4.17 14.14 4.26
N ASN A 135 -3.56 14.45 3.12
CA ASN A 135 -3.22 15.82 2.72
C ASN A 135 -3.18 15.89 1.19
N ILE A 136 -3.63 17.01 0.64
CA ILE A 136 -3.38 17.39 -0.75
C ILE A 136 -2.43 18.59 -0.72
N MET A 137 -1.40 18.57 -1.57
CA MET A 137 -0.41 19.64 -1.62
C MET A 137 -0.25 20.13 -3.04
N LEU A 138 -0.36 21.44 -3.22
CA LEU A 138 -0.07 22.10 -4.49
C LEU A 138 1.18 22.94 -4.32
N TYR A 139 2.16 22.70 -5.18
CA TYR A 139 3.43 23.42 -5.16
C TYR A 139 3.56 24.25 -6.44
N SER A 140 3.83 25.55 -6.26
CA SER A 140 4.11 26.48 -7.35
C SER A 140 5.63 26.67 -7.45
N SER A 141 6.24 26.16 -8.51
CA SER A 141 7.68 26.23 -8.72
C SER A 141 8.16 27.68 -8.95
N GLU A 142 7.39 28.46 -9.70
CA GLU A 142 7.75 29.84 -10.06
C GLU A 142 7.64 30.82 -8.89
N LYS A 143 6.60 30.67 -8.07
CA LYS A 143 6.34 31.57 -6.93
C LYS A 143 6.83 31.02 -5.60
N GLN A 144 7.30 29.78 -5.59
CA GLN A 144 7.78 29.07 -4.41
C GLN A 144 6.74 29.05 -3.27
N PHE A 145 5.46 28.87 -3.60
CA PHE A 145 4.40 28.68 -2.61
C PHE A 145 3.98 27.22 -2.52
N LEU A 146 3.82 26.72 -1.30
CA LEU A 146 3.23 25.42 -1.01
C LEU A 146 1.86 25.63 -0.33
N SER A 147 0.81 25.23 -1.03
CA SER A 147 -0.55 25.18 -0.52
C SER A 147 -0.84 23.79 0.01
N VAL A 148 -1.09 23.66 1.31
CA VAL A 148 -1.40 22.40 1.98
C VAL A 148 -2.88 22.39 2.37
N PHE A 149 -3.58 21.38 1.91
CA PHE A 149 -4.97 21.07 2.25
C PHE A 149 -5.00 19.87 3.18
N LYS A 150 -5.69 20.02 4.30
CA LYS A 150 -5.89 18.98 5.31
C LYS A 150 -7.38 18.67 5.47
N PRO A 151 -7.71 17.47 6.00
CA PRO A 151 -9.06 17.16 6.47
C PRO A 151 -9.59 18.22 7.43
N ASN A 152 -10.91 18.37 7.49
CA ASN A 152 -11.61 19.38 8.32
C ASN A 152 -11.38 20.84 7.90
N LYS A 153 -11.31 21.11 6.59
CA LYS A 153 -11.25 22.47 6.02
C LYS A 153 -10.01 23.28 6.44
N GLN A 154 -8.94 22.61 6.87
CA GLN A 154 -7.71 23.27 7.25
C GLN A 154 -6.86 23.51 6.00
N TYR A 155 -6.69 24.78 5.65
CA TYR A 155 -5.83 25.23 4.56
C TYR A 155 -4.68 26.06 5.10
N LYS A 156 -3.47 25.81 4.58
CA LYS A 156 -2.28 26.59 4.93
C LYS A 156 -1.42 26.82 3.70
N GLN A 157 -1.09 28.08 3.43
CA GLN A 157 -0.07 28.45 2.44
C GLN A 157 1.25 28.74 3.14
N LEU A 158 2.33 28.18 2.62
CA LEU A 158 3.69 28.35 3.12
C LEU A 158 4.56 28.89 2.00
N THR A 159 5.38 29.90 2.31
CA THR A 159 6.48 30.30 1.44
C THR A 159 7.59 29.26 1.55
N THR A 160 8.12 28.85 0.42
CA THR A 160 9.23 27.90 0.29
C THR A 160 10.42 28.60 -0.33
N ASP A 161 11.61 28.05 -0.14
CA ASP A 161 12.83 28.56 -0.74
C ASP A 161 13.55 27.38 -1.38
N MET A 162 13.75 27.39 -2.69
CA MET A 162 14.43 26.31 -3.42
C MET A 162 15.83 25.96 -2.88
N THR A 163 16.49 26.87 -2.17
CA THR A 163 17.84 26.64 -1.64
C THR A 163 17.85 26.02 -0.25
N HIS A 164 16.78 26.18 0.54
CA HIS A 164 16.70 25.74 1.94
C HIS A 164 15.55 24.76 2.24
N SER A 165 14.61 24.63 1.30
CA SER A 165 13.49 23.71 1.35
C SER A 165 13.72 22.56 0.38
N TYR A 166 13.63 21.32 0.87
CA TYR A 166 13.63 20.16 -0.02
C TYR A 166 12.21 19.93 -0.53
N ILE A 167 11.95 20.58 -1.66
CA ILE A 167 10.66 20.81 -2.29
C ILE A 167 10.21 19.60 -3.15
N PRO A 168 8.90 19.42 -3.39
CA PRO A 168 8.35 18.38 -4.28
C PRO A 168 9.02 18.23 -5.65
N ASP A 169 9.49 19.30 -6.30
CA ASP A 169 10.21 19.20 -7.58
C ASP A 169 11.52 18.41 -7.46
N VAL A 170 12.28 18.62 -6.38
CA VAL A 170 13.50 17.88 -6.10
C VAL A 170 13.18 16.41 -5.81
N MET A 171 12.06 16.13 -5.13
CA MET A 171 11.58 14.75 -4.94
C MET A 171 11.17 14.07 -6.23
N ALA A 172 10.46 14.76 -7.12
CA ALA A 172 10.00 14.20 -8.38
C ALA A 172 11.16 13.94 -9.35
N MET A 173 12.24 14.73 -9.26
CA MET A 173 13.49 14.49 -9.98
C MET A 173 14.25 13.27 -9.44
N ASP A 174 14.32 13.10 -8.12
CA ASP A 174 15.04 11.99 -7.48
C ASP A 174 14.26 10.66 -7.50
N TYR A 175 12.92 10.70 -7.50
CA TYR A 175 12.07 9.50 -7.41
C TYR A 175 10.87 9.57 -8.36
N LYS A 176 10.80 8.62 -9.31
CA LYS A 176 9.69 8.46 -10.27
C LYS A 176 8.48 7.68 -9.73
N GLY A 177 8.23 7.68 -8.41
CA GLY A 177 7.20 6.82 -7.82
C GLY A 177 6.64 7.28 -6.47
N ILE A 178 5.79 6.44 -5.88
CA ILE A 178 5.22 6.65 -4.55
C ILE A 178 6.35 6.50 -3.52
N THR A 179 6.64 7.57 -2.79
CA THR A 179 7.66 7.57 -1.75
C THR A 179 7.11 8.24 -0.50
N ALA A 180 7.67 7.87 0.65
CA ALA A 180 7.30 8.50 1.91
C ALA A 180 7.71 9.99 1.89
N PRO A 181 6.89 10.89 2.48
CA PRO A 181 7.21 12.30 2.52
C PRO A 181 8.50 12.51 3.33
N ASN A 182 9.38 13.39 2.85
CA ASN A 182 10.58 13.75 3.59
C ASN A 182 10.25 14.57 4.84
N TYR A 183 11.27 14.80 5.66
CA TYR A 183 11.15 15.58 6.89
C TYR A 183 10.61 17.00 6.67
N TRP A 184 11.02 17.68 5.61
CA TRP A 184 10.60 19.06 5.34
C TRP A 184 9.10 19.15 5.02
N ILE A 185 8.60 18.29 4.13
CA ILE A 185 7.17 18.18 3.79
C ILE A 185 6.35 17.82 5.03
N ARG A 186 6.84 16.90 5.87
CA ARG A 186 6.16 16.56 7.12
C ARG A 186 6.05 17.73 8.07
N LYS A 187 7.10 18.52 8.22
CA LYS A 187 7.08 19.74 9.03
C LYS A 187 6.16 20.80 8.43
N ALA A 188 6.18 20.97 7.11
CA ALA A 188 5.34 21.92 6.39
C ALA A 188 3.85 21.57 6.53
N ALA A 189 3.51 20.30 6.31
CA ALA A 189 2.16 19.77 6.45
C ALA A 189 1.80 19.42 7.90
N ASP A 190 2.67 19.66 8.89
CA ASP A 190 2.49 19.25 10.29
C ASP A 190 1.88 17.83 10.41
N GLN A 191 2.53 16.87 9.73
CA GLN A 191 2.06 15.50 9.58
C GLN A 191 3.10 14.54 10.13
N TRP A 192 2.87 14.09 11.37
CA TRP A 192 3.79 13.24 12.12
C TRP A 192 3.32 11.80 12.29
N ALA A 193 2.18 11.44 11.69
CA ALA A 193 1.60 10.11 11.78
C ALA A 193 2.59 9.02 11.32
N PRO A 194 2.82 7.95 12.12
CA PRO A 194 3.77 6.89 11.80
C PRO A 194 3.28 5.97 10.69
N GLU A 195 1.96 5.95 10.42
CA GLU A 195 1.30 5.14 9.38
C GLU A 195 1.81 5.42 7.96
N LEU A 196 2.53 6.53 7.74
CA LEU A 196 3.13 6.89 6.45
C LEU A 196 4.40 6.10 6.11
N TYR A 197 4.91 5.27 7.05
CA TYR A 197 6.15 4.50 6.92
C TYR A 197 5.99 3.01 7.27
N ALA A 198 4.76 2.56 7.53
CA ALA A 198 4.44 1.17 7.87
C ALA A 198 4.18 0.33 6.63
#